data_AF-A0A7S3G9X1-F1
#
_entry.id   AF-A0A7S3G9X1-F1
#
_cell.length_a   1.000
_cell.length_b   1.000
_cell.length_c   1.000
_cell.angle_alpha   90.00
_cell.angle_beta   90.00
_cell.angle_gamma   90.00
#
_symmetry.space_group_name_H-M   'P 1'
#
loop_
_entity.id
_entity.type
_entity.pdbx_description
1 polymer ?
#
loop_
_entity_poly.entity_id
_entity_poly.type
_entity_poly.pdbx_seq_one_letter_code
_entity_poly.pdbx_strand_id
1 'polypeptide(L)'
;EGESEQQQSKEKKRRSRRKAKNWGSAVPEEVCLSDYEWQAKPDTLRPSPPKDLVVELLPFQRDALEWMVHQEQSSEYRGGILADEQGMGKTIETISLLAAQRCDRKQFSLKKNSMPTTVVVCPLVAVHQWKSEIERHTRKGLFNVKIFHGPDRDQ
;
A
#
# COMPACT_ATOMS: atom_id res chain seq x y z
N GLU A 1 15.87 -49.83 -26.42
CA GLU A 1 15.87 -48.36 -26.22
C GLU A 1 14.56 -47.78 -25.65
N GLY A 2 13.46 -48.55 -25.52
CA GLY A 2 12.15 -47.99 -25.14
C GLY A 2 11.77 -47.97 -23.64
N GLU A 3 12.56 -48.56 -22.74
CA GLU A 3 12.19 -48.67 -21.30
C GLU A 3 12.66 -47.48 -20.44
N SER A 4 13.76 -46.83 -20.83
CA SER A 4 14.34 -45.68 -20.13
C SER A 4 13.52 -44.39 -20.28
N GLU A 5 12.86 -44.19 -21.42
CA GLU A 5 12.00 -43.01 -21.65
C GLU A 5 10.67 -43.07 -20.87
N GLN A 6 10.14 -44.27 -20.65
CA GLN A 6 8.89 -44.45 -19.90
C GLN A 6 9.08 -44.21 -18.39
N GLN A 7 10.24 -44.54 -17.83
CA GLN A 7 10.58 -44.22 -16.44
C GLN A 7 10.80 -42.71 -16.23
N GLN A 8 11.46 -42.01 -17.16
CA GLN A 8 11.63 -40.55 -17.07
C GLN A 8 10.29 -39.79 -17.20
N SER A 9 9.36 -40.27 -18.03
CA SER A 9 8.03 -39.68 -18.16
C SER A 9 7.19 -39.85 -16.89
N LYS A 10 7.27 -41.02 -16.23
CA LYS A 10 6.59 -41.28 -14.95
C LYS A 10 7.22 -40.50 -13.79
N GLU A 11 8.54 -40.33 -13.77
CA GLU A 11 9.27 -39.50 -12.79
C GLU A 11 8.92 -38.01 -12.94
N LYS A 12 8.87 -37.49 -14.18
CA LYS A 12 8.43 -36.11 -14.48
C LYS A 12 6.97 -35.90 -14.06
N LYS A 13 6.08 -36.87 -14.29
CA LYS A 13 4.66 -36.80 -13.88
C LYS A 13 4.47 -36.88 -12.36
N ARG A 14 5.39 -37.55 -11.63
CA ARG A 14 5.43 -37.58 -10.15
C ARG A 14 6.07 -36.33 -9.54
N ARG A 15 7.03 -35.68 -10.23
CA ARG A 15 7.63 -34.40 -9.81
C ARG A 15 6.70 -33.20 -10.09
N SER A 16 5.93 -33.21 -11.18
CA SER A 16 4.90 -32.19 -11.44
C SER A 16 3.73 -32.20 -10.44
N ARG A 17 3.57 -33.26 -9.63
CA ARG A 17 2.58 -33.32 -8.55
C ARG A 17 3.07 -32.77 -7.21
N ARG A 18 4.30 -32.25 -7.12
CA ARG A 18 4.88 -31.72 -5.88
C ARG A 18 5.31 -30.26 -6.00
N LYS A 19 4.36 -29.37 -6.28
CA LYS A 19 4.36 -27.97 -5.80
C LYS A 19 3.09 -27.18 -6.16
N ALA A 20 1.94 -27.84 -6.26
CA ALA A 20 0.69 -27.16 -5.91
C ALA A 20 0.57 -27.18 -4.38
N LYS A 21 1.49 -26.48 -3.70
CA LYS A 21 1.35 -26.25 -2.26
C LYS A 21 0.31 -25.14 -2.12
N ASN A 22 -0.93 -25.60 -1.94
CA ASN A 22 -1.92 -25.04 -1.03
C ASN A 22 -2.10 -23.52 -1.12
N TRP A 23 -2.52 -23.02 -2.28
CA TRP A 23 -3.02 -21.64 -2.40
C TRP A 23 -4.48 -21.51 -1.94
N GLY A 24 -5.13 -22.61 -1.54
CA GLY A 24 -6.55 -22.63 -1.15
C GLY A 24 -6.83 -22.53 0.35
N SER A 25 -5.81 -22.66 1.22
CA SER A 25 -6.01 -22.68 2.68
C SER A 25 -5.57 -21.40 3.39
N ALA A 26 -5.12 -20.40 2.64
CA ALA A 26 -4.68 -19.10 3.16
C ALA A 26 -5.49 -17.93 2.59
N VAL A 27 -6.56 -18.23 1.87
CA VAL A 27 -7.61 -17.24 1.60
C VAL A 27 -8.54 -17.35 2.79
N PRO A 28 -8.70 -16.31 3.62
CA PRO A 28 -9.78 -16.27 4.60
C PRO A 28 -11.08 -16.67 3.88
N GLU A 29 -11.86 -17.53 4.54
CA GLU A 29 -13.25 -17.81 4.23
C GLU A 29 -13.91 -16.53 3.69
N GLU A 30 -14.58 -16.63 2.53
CA GLU A 30 -15.19 -15.49 1.83
C GLU A 30 -15.66 -14.44 2.83
N VAL A 31 -14.98 -13.28 2.88
CA VAL A 31 -15.45 -12.18 3.72
C VAL A 31 -16.82 -11.83 3.16
N CYS A 32 -17.87 -12.23 3.88
CA CYS A 32 -19.22 -12.03 3.43
C CYS A 32 -19.45 -10.52 3.34
N LEU A 33 -19.49 -10.01 2.11
CA LEU A 33 -19.71 -8.59 1.83
C LEU A 33 -21.04 -8.08 2.43
N SER A 34 -21.95 -8.98 2.84
CA SER A 34 -23.18 -8.64 3.56
C SER A 34 -22.95 -8.07 4.95
N ASP A 35 -21.81 -8.36 5.57
CA ASP A 35 -21.51 -7.91 6.93
C ASP A 35 -20.80 -6.54 6.93
N TYR A 36 -20.42 -6.05 5.74
CA TYR A 36 -19.88 -4.71 5.54
C TYR A 36 -21.02 -3.71 5.38
N GLU A 37 -21.78 -3.52 6.46
CA GLU A 37 -22.76 -2.43 6.53
C GLU A 37 -21.99 -1.13 6.76
N TRP A 38 -21.79 -0.33 5.70
CA TRP A 38 -21.14 0.97 5.83
C TRP A 38 -22.06 1.92 6.61
N GLN A 39 -21.81 2.04 7.90
CA GLN A 39 -22.48 3.00 8.76
C GLN A 39 -21.74 4.33 8.69
N ALA A 40 -22.35 5.33 8.07
CA ALA A 40 -21.80 6.68 7.98
C ALA A 40 -21.51 7.23 9.38
N LYS A 41 -20.24 7.32 9.77
CA LYS A 41 -19.85 7.96 11.03
C LYS A 41 -20.17 9.47 10.92
N PRO A 42 -20.77 10.10 11.95
CA PRO A 42 -20.88 11.55 11.98
C PRO A 42 -19.48 12.19 11.92
N ASP A 43 -19.37 13.37 11.29
CA ASP A 43 -18.10 14.08 11.06
C ASP A 43 -17.25 14.28 12.32
N THR A 44 -17.91 14.39 13.48
CA THR A 44 -17.29 14.55 14.81
C THR A 44 -16.50 13.32 15.26
N LEU A 45 -16.83 12.12 14.74
CA LEU A 45 -16.15 10.87 15.06
C LEU A 45 -15.05 10.50 14.06
N ARG A 46 -14.93 11.24 12.94
CA ARG A 46 -13.89 10.97 11.95
C ARG A 46 -12.55 11.54 12.40
N PRO A 47 -11.42 10.84 12.17
CA PRO A 47 -10.11 11.35 12.53
C PRO A 47 -9.83 12.67 11.82
N SER A 48 -9.20 13.61 12.52
CA SER A 48 -8.74 14.85 11.89
C SER A 48 -7.59 14.53 10.92
N PRO A 49 -7.55 15.19 9.75
CA PRO A 49 -6.47 14.98 8.80
C PRO A 49 -5.12 15.42 9.41
N PRO A 50 -3.99 14.87 8.93
CA PRO A 50 -2.67 15.25 9.42
C PRO A 50 -2.44 16.76 9.26
N LYS A 51 -1.90 17.41 10.29
CA LYS A 51 -1.68 18.87 10.31
C LYS A 51 -0.77 19.38 9.19
N ASP A 52 0.06 18.50 8.64
CA ASP A 52 1.00 18.80 7.57
C ASP A 52 0.41 18.65 6.16
N LEU A 53 -0.85 18.22 6.06
CA LEU A 53 -1.64 18.23 4.84
C LEU A 53 -2.18 19.65 4.59
N VAL A 54 -2.07 20.13 3.36
CA VAL A 54 -2.53 21.48 2.96
C VAL A 54 -3.97 21.45 2.47
N VAL A 55 -4.47 20.28 2.07
CA VAL A 55 -5.83 20.07 1.59
C VAL A 55 -6.71 19.45 2.67
N GLU A 56 -7.99 19.82 2.64
CA GLU A 56 -9.02 19.18 3.45
C GLU A 56 -9.49 17.88 2.79
N LEU A 57 -9.49 16.80 3.56
CA LEU A 57 -9.95 15.50 3.09
C LEU A 57 -11.47 15.42 3.12
N LEU A 58 -12.04 14.83 2.07
CA LEU A 58 -13.46 14.51 2.03
C LEU A 58 -13.80 13.48 3.12
N PRO A 59 -15.06 13.45 3.61
CA PRO A 59 -15.58 12.44 4.54
C PRO A 59 -15.05 11.02 4.35
N PHE A 60 -15.27 10.45 3.17
CA PHE A 60 -14.87 9.08 2.85
C PHE A 60 -13.34 8.90 2.81
N GLN A 61 -12.59 9.94 2.42
CA GLN A 61 -11.12 9.90 2.42
C GLN A 61 -10.55 9.86 3.84
N ARG A 62 -11.26 10.46 4.81
CA ARG A 62 -10.91 10.40 6.23
C ARG A 62 -11.17 9.00 6.79
N ASP A 63 -12.26 8.38 6.38
CA ASP A 63 -12.58 7.00 6.74
C ASP A 63 -11.55 6.02 6.13
N ALA A 64 -11.17 6.22 4.86
CA ALA A 64 -10.11 5.46 4.20
C ALA A 64 -8.75 5.64 4.90
N LEU A 65 -8.41 6.87 5.31
CA LEU A 65 -7.19 7.15 6.07
C LEU A 65 -7.19 6.42 7.42
N GLU A 66 -8.30 6.46 8.17
CA GLU A 66 -8.45 5.73 9.44
C GLU A 66 -8.16 4.24 9.25
N TRP A 67 -8.78 3.65 8.22
CA TRP A 67 -8.61 2.26 7.88
C TRP A 67 -7.16 1.93 7.51
N MET A 68 -6.52 2.73 6.64
CA MET A 68 -5.14 2.51 6.23
C MET A 68 -4.16 2.62 7.42
N VAL A 69 -4.36 3.59 8.32
CA VAL A 69 -3.53 3.73 9.53
C VAL A 69 -3.69 2.50 10.42
N HIS A 70 -4.93 2.05 10.65
CA HIS A 70 -5.21 0.83 11.40
C HIS A 70 -4.55 -0.40 10.76
N GLN A 71 -4.61 -0.53 9.43
CA GLN A 71 -3.96 -1.63 8.71
C GLN A 71 -2.44 -1.64 8.90
N GLU A 72 -1.77 -0.49 8.88
CA GLU A 72 -0.31 -0.46 9.08
C GLU A 72 0.14 -0.65 10.54
N GLN A 73 -0.69 -0.25 11.51
CA GLN A 73 -0.29 -0.22 12.93
C GLN A 73 -0.78 -1.42 13.75
N SER A 74 -1.98 -1.93 13.47
CA SER A 74 -2.67 -2.89 14.35
C SER A 74 -3.01 -4.21 13.67
N SER A 75 -3.09 -4.23 12.35
CA SER A 75 -3.40 -5.43 11.58
C SER A 75 -2.15 -6.32 11.37
N GLU A 76 -2.36 -7.63 11.29
CA GLU A 76 -1.31 -8.61 10.97
C GLU A 76 -0.70 -8.36 9.58
N TYR A 77 -1.49 -7.85 8.65
CA TYR A 77 -1.08 -7.63 7.26
C TYR A 77 -0.12 -6.44 7.09
N ARG A 78 -0.16 -5.46 8.01
CA ARG A 78 0.63 -4.22 7.96
C ARG A 78 0.48 -3.45 6.65
N GLY A 79 -0.74 -3.40 6.11
CA GLY A 79 -1.08 -2.78 4.83
C GLY A 79 -2.39 -3.33 4.26
N GLY A 80 -2.71 -2.98 3.02
CA GLY A 80 -3.94 -3.43 2.35
C GLY A 80 -4.03 -2.98 0.89
N ILE A 81 -5.15 -3.32 0.25
CA ILE A 81 -5.45 -2.93 -1.13
C ILE A 81 -6.49 -1.81 -1.09
N LEU A 82 -6.13 -0.65 -1.64
CA LEU A 82 -7.04 0.49 -1.83
C LEU A 82 -7.60 0.44 -3.26
N ALA A 83 -8.86 0.00 -3.40
CA ALA A 83 -9.49 -0.32 -4.68
C ALA A 83 -10.70 0.57 -4.99
N ASP A 84 -10.67 1.83 -4.55
CA ASP A 84 -11.77 2.77 -4.81
C ASP A 84 -11.90 3.11 -6.29
N GLU A 85 -13.06 3.66 -6.66
CA GLU A 85 -13.35 4.08 -8.03
C GLU A 85 -12.30 5.10 -8.54
N GLN A 86 -12.06 5.10 -9.85
CA GLN A 86 -11.19 6.09 -10.47
C GLN A 86 -11.75 7.50 -10.22
N GLY A 87 -10.89 8.42 -9.78
CA GLY A 87 -11.29 9.81 -9.49
C GLY A 87 -11.63 10.09 -8.03
N MET A 88 -11.76 9.08 -7.16
CA MET A 88 -12.05 9.29 -5.73
C MET A 88 -10.89 9.88 -4.91
N GLY A 89 -9.69 9.99 -5.49
CA GLY A 89 -8.55 10.62 -4.81
C GLY A 89 -7.64 9.64 -4.05
N LYS A 90 -7.50 8.40 -4.53
CA LYS A 90 -6.55 7.41 -3.97
C LYS A 90 -5.13 7.95 -3.75
N THR A 91 -4.68 8.85 -4.63
CA THR A 91 -3.39 9.53 -4.48
C THR A 91 -3.35 10.43 -3.25
N ILE A 92 -4.38 11.26 -3.03
CA ILE A 92 -4.42 12.14 -1.85
C ILE A 92 -4.61 11.34 -0.56
N GLU A 93 -5.38 10.26 -0.58
CA GLU A 93 -5.53 9.32 0.53
C GLU A 93 -4.18 8.70 0.91
N THR A 94 -3.45 8.20 -0.09
CA THR A 94 -2.10 7.63 0.11
C THR A 94 -1.13 8.68 0.67
N ILE A 95 -1.10 9.90 0.11
CA ILE A 95 -0.24 10.99 0.60
C ILE A 95 -0.58 11.33 2.05
N SER A 96 -1.87 11.31 2.41
CA SER A 96 -2.33 11.57 3.77
C SER A 96 -1.84 10.51 4.76
N LEU A 97 -1.85 9.24 4.35
CA LEU A 97 -1.25 8.15 5.14
C LEU A 97 0.24 8.39 5.39
N LEU A 98 1.00 8.76 4.34
CA LEU A 98 2.42 9.08 4.46
C LEU A 98 2.66 10.22 5.44
N ALA A 99 1.81 11.26 5.42
CA ALA A 99 1.90 12.41 6.31
C ALA A 99 1.58 12.02 7.77
N ALA A 100 0.53 11.23 8.00
CA ALA A 100 0.10 10.78 9.33
C ALA A 100 1.22 10.02 10.07
N GLN A 101 1.95 9.16 9.36
CA GLN A 101 2.92 8.24 9.94
C GLN A 101 4.31 8.82 10.19
N ARG A 102 4.54 10.09 9.85
CA ARG A 102 5.85 10.74 10.00
C ARG A 102 6.22 10.97 11.47
N CYS A 103 5.25 11.28 12.32
CA CYS A 103 5.50 11.50 13.75
C CYS A 103 6.05 10.24 14.43
N ASP A 104 5.42 9.09 14.20
CA ASP A 104 5.81 7.82 14.80
C ASP A 104 7.15 7.31 14.25
N ARG A 105 7.39 7.48 12.95
CA ARG A 105 8.62 7.01 12.31
C ARG A 105 9.87 7.84 12.66
N LYS A 106 9.74 9.13 12.99
CA LYS A 106 10.87 9.95 13.48
C LYS A 106 11.44 9.40 14.79
N GLN A 107 10.57 8.94 15.69
CA GLN A 107 10.99 8.35 16.96
C GLN A 107 11.73 7.02 16.76
N PHE A 108 11.31 6.21 15.79
CA PHE A 108 11.99 4.97 15.42
C PHE A 108 13.34 5.23 14.71
N SER A 109 13.38 6.25 13.86
CA SER A 109 14.55 6.68 13.10
C SER A 109 15.73 7.13 13.98
N LEU A 110 15.45 7.89 15.04
CA LEU A 110 16.43 8.32 16.04
C LEU A 110 17.15 7.15 16.73
N LYS A 111 16.48 6.00 16.87
CA LYS A 111 17.07 4.79 17.48
C LYS A 111 17.95 3.98 16.52
N LYS A 112 17.68 4.06 15.21
CA LYS A 112 18.31 3.20 14.18
C LYS A 112 19.21 3.96 13.21
N ASN A 113 19.42 5.25 13.43
CA ASN A 113 20.21 6.16 12.61
C ASN A 113 19.89 6.06 11.10
N SER A 114 18.63 5.80 10.76
CA SER A 114 18.15 5.60 9.39
C SER A 114 16.89 6.39 9.16
N MET A 115 16.84 7.18 8.09
CA MET A 115 15.66 7.96 7.72
C MET A 115 14.56 7.05 7.18
N PRO A 116 13.30 7.20 7.64
CA PRO A 116 12.20 6.41 7.12
C PRO A 116 11.94 6.81 5.66
N THR A 117 11.96 5.81 4.77
CA THR A 117 11.80 5.99 3.32
C THR A 117 10.61 5.18 2.84
N THR A 118 9.80 5.76 1.95
CA THR A 118 8.68 5.09 1.30
C THR A 118 8.89 5.14 -0.21
N VAL A 119 8.71 3.99 -0.87
CA VAL A 119 8.88 3.85 -2.32
C VAL A 119 7.50 3.75 -2.96
N VAL A 120 7.22 4.65 -3.90
CA VAL A 120 6.01 4.59 -4.72
C VAL A 120 6.41 4.09 -6.10
N VAL A 121 5.83 2.97 -6.52
CA VAL A 121 6.02 2.42 -7.86
C VAL A 121 4.81 2.78 -8.71
N CYS A 122 5.03 3.42 -9.85
CA CYS A 122 3.97 3.84 -10.75
C CYS A 122 4.45 3.77 -12.22
N PRO A 123 3.52 3.77 -13.21
CA PRO A 123 3.88 3.92 -14.61
C PRO A 123 4.68 5.20 -14.85
N LEU A 124 5.61 5.18 -15.82
CA LEU A 124 6.52 6.30 -16.09
C LEU A 124 5.78 7.63 -16.30
N VAL A 125 4.64 7.58 -16.99
CA VAL A 125 3.79 8.75 -17.27
C VAL A 125 3.21 9.42 -16.01
N ALA A 126 3.13 8.69 -14.88
CA ALA A 126 2.55 9.18 -13.63
C ALA A 126 3.62 9.69 -12.64
N VAL A 127 4.92 9.47 -12.88
CA VAL A 127 5.98 9.79 -11.92
C VAL A 127 5.99 11.28 -11.54
N HIS A 128 5.96 12.15 -12.54
CA HIS A 128 5.94 13.59 -12.29
C HIS A 128 4.65 14.05 -11.63
N GLN A 129 3.52 13.42 -11.97
CA GLN A 129 2.25 13.69 -11.31
C GLN A 129 2.32 13.36 -9.82
N TRP A 130 2.86 12.19 -9.43
CA TRP A 130 3.07 11.84 -8.02
C TRP A 130 3.93 12.87 -7.28
N LYS A 131 5.03 13.31 -7.89
CA LYS A 131 5.88 14.35 -7.30
C LYS A 131 5.11 15.65 -7.08
N SER A 132 4.43 16.14 -8.12
CA SER A 132 3.64 17.38 -8.04
C SER A 132 2.51 17.28 -7.02
N GLU A 133 1.82 16.14 -6.95
CA GLU A 133 0.74 15.90 -5.99
C GLU A 133 1.26 15.92 -4.55
N ILE A 134 2.42 15.30 -4.27
CA ILE A 134 3.06 15.35 -2.94
C ILE A 134 3.43 16.79 -2.58
N GLU A 135 4.09 17.51 -3.48
CA GLU A 135 4.54 18.90 -3.25
C GLU A 135 3.37 19.88 -3.08
N ARG A 136 2.27 19.64 -3.79
CA ARG A 136 1.06 20.48 -3.75
C ARG A 136 0.24 20.27 -2.48
N HIS A 137 0.08 19.02 -2.05
CA HIS A 137 -0.87 18.66 -0.99
C HIS A 137 -0.25 18.62 0.40
N THR A 138 1.06 18.85 0.51
CA THR A 138 1.78 18.77 1.79
C THR A 138 2.57 20.04 2.04
N ARG A 139 2.88 20.33 3.31
CA ARG A 139 3.71 21.50 3.64
C ARG A 139 5.09 21.40 2.96
N LYS A 140 5.59 22.55 2.49
CA LYS A 140 6.94 22.63 1.90
C LYS A 140 7.99 22.09 2.85
N GLY A 141 8.89 21.26 2.32
CA GLY A 141 9.96 20.62 3.10
C GLY A 141 9.50 19.46 3.97
N LEU A 142 8.22 19.06 3.92
CA LEU A 142 7.76 17.86 4.61
C LEU A 142 8.41 16.63 3.98
N PHE A 143 8.23 16.39 2.69
CA PHE A 143 8.83 15.25 1.99
C PHE A 143 10.07 15.68 1.18
N ASN A 144 11.14 14.88 1.27
CA ASN A 144 12.23 14.91 0.31
C ASN A 144 11.91 13.88 -0.78
N VAL A 145 11.39 14.33 -1.92
CA VAL A 145 10.93 13.47 -3.00
C VAL A 145 12.04 13.31 -4.04
N LYS A 146 12.47 12.08 -4.26
CA LYS A 146 13.42 11.71 -5.32
C LYS A 146 12.72 10.90 -6.39
N ILE A 147 13.04 11.18 -7.65
CA ILE A 147 12.57 10.41 -8.79
C ILE A 147 13.68 9.46 -9.20
N PHE A 148 13.37 8.16 -9.28
CA PHE A 148 14.33 7.13 -9.64
C PHE A 148 13.86 6.38 -10.89
N HIS A 149 14.26 6.86 -12.08
CA HIS A 149 14.03 6.17 -13.35
C HIS A 149 15.08 6.53 -14.38
N GLY A 150 15.22 5.68 -15.40
CA GLY A 150 16.11 5.92 -16.53
C GLY A 150 17.59 5.62 -16.28
N PRO A 151 18.45 5.92 -17.27
CA PRO A 151 19.90 5.69 -17.16
C PRO A 151 20.58 6.59 -16.13
N ASP A 152 20.08 7.80 -15.88
CA ASP A 152 20.66 8.79 -14.94
C ASP A 152 20.04 8.73 -13.53
N ARG A 153 19.57 7.55 -13.11
CA ARG A 153 18.86 7.35 -11.82
C ARG A 153 19.72 7.58 -10.56
N ASP A 154 21.03 7.77 -10.72
CA ASP A 154 21.98 7.93 -9.62
C ASP A 154 22.27 9.41 -9.26
N GLN A 155 21.62 10.37 -9.94
CA GLN A 155 21.69 11.82 -9.65
C GLN A 155 20.57 12.29 -8.73
#